data_AF-A0AB33AN44-F1
#
_entry.id   AF-A0AB33AN44-F1
#
_cell.length_a   1.000
_cell.length_b   1.000
_cell.length_c   1.000
_cell.angle_alpha   90.00
_cell.angle_beta   90.00
_cell.angle_gamma   90.00
#
_symmetry.space_group_name_H-M   'P 1'
#
loop_
_entity.id
_entity.type
_entity.pdbx_description
1 polymer ?
#
loop_
_entity_poly.entity_id
_entity_poly.type
_entity_poly.pdbx_seq_one_letter_code
_entity_poly.pdbx_strand_id
1 'polypeptide(L)'
;MSRIETSIAEMYNLQRIPVHYDMGDRYGNDADRDGLIEYDCSSAVSKALGISLSNNTESLKSNLPKIGYNCFYDGVDGTFDAVRGDVVIWGPRDGLSSLGAFGHVLIFVDGSNVIHCNYGSDGVTVNDYNYLWRINGCPRETVFRENADAINQEPKPSGRKIYQVNAMEFVNGIWQVKCDYLCPVEFNWNDNGICVGDIDIVDKNGNLIADQECKVGSYFVFNPDKILSDNGGAYGTGGYYWRNFTFAEGGEAWLSTWDKKDLLG
;
A
#
# COMPACT_ATOMS: atom_id res chain seq x y z
N MET A 1 22.80 4.05 20.93
CA MET A 1 21.46 3.47 21.16
C MET A 1 20.89 3.18 19.78
N SER A 2 20.29 2.00 19.54
CA SER A 2 19.74 1.68 18.20
C SER A 2 18.55 2.59 17.88
N ARG A 3 18.23 2.76 16.59
CA ARG A 3 17.10 3.58 16.15
C ARG A 3 15.79 3.10 16.77
N ILE A 4 15.57 1.78 16.82
CA ILE A 4 14.43 1.13 17.48
C ILE A 4 14.28 1.60 18.93
N GLU A 5 15.37 1.58 19.71
CA GLU A 5 15.29 1.98 21.12
C GLU A 5 15.06 3.48 21.26
N THR A 6 15.67 4.31 20.41
CA THR A 6 15.43 5.76 20.43
C THR A 6 14.01 6.13 20.01
N SER A 7 13.43 5.46 19.02
CA SER A 7 12.08 5.77 18.55
C SER A 7 11.01 5.35 19.55
N ILE A 8 11.16 4.15 20.14
CA ILE A 8 10.26 3.70 21.19
C ILE A 8 10.39 4.58 22.44
N ALA A 9 11.61 4.97 22.83
CA ALA A 9 11.82 5.90 23.93
C ALA A 9 11.13 7.26 23.65
N GLU A 10 11.20 7.77 22.42
CA GLU A 10 10.53 9.01 22.06
C GLU A 10 9.00 8.89 22.08
N MET A 11 8.42 7.79 21.63
CA MET A 11 6.98 7.54 21.78
C MET A 11 6.56 7.53 23.26
N TYR A 12 7.37 6.93 24.15
CA TYR A 12 7.13 7.00 25.60
C TYR A 12 7.34 8.41 26.18
N ASN A 13 8.18 9.26 25.57
CA ASN A 13 8.28 10.66 25.96
C ASN A 13 7.01 11.42 25.58
N LEU A 14 6.51 11.22 24.35
CA LEU A 14 5.24 11.80 23.89
C LEU A 14 4.07 11.37 24.77
N GLN A 15 4.04 10.11 25.23
CA GLN A 15 3.03 9.64 26.17
C GLN A 15 3.03 10.36 27.54
N ARG A 16 4.14 10.98 27.93
CA ARG A 16 4.28 11.65 29.25
C ARG A 16 3.98 13.15 29.22
N ILE A 17 3.77 13.71 28.04
CA ILE A 17 3.42 15.13 27.86
C ILE A 17 1.95 15.22 27.43
N PRO A 18 1.31 16.40 27.51
CA PRO A 18 -0.11 16.54 27.19
C PRO A 18 -0.33 16.54 25.65
N VAL A 19 -0.09 15.41 24.98
CA VAL A 19 -0.37 15.27 23.55
C VAL A 19 -1.89 15.25 23.30
N HIS A 20 -2.34 16.01 22.31
CA HIS A 20 -3.69 15.98 21.77
C HIS A 20 -3.67 15.37 20.36
N TYR A 21 -4.66 14.52 20.04
CA TYR A 21 -4.78 13.97 18.70
C TYR A 21 -5.41 14.99 17.76
N ASP A 22 -4.65 15.47 16.77
CA ASP A 22 -5.18 16.34 15.72
C ASP A 22 -4.56 16.03 14.35
N MET A 23 -5.42 15.94 13.33
CA MET A 23 -5.05 15.74 11.93
C MET A 23 -4.84 17.08 11.18
N GLY A 24 -5.38 18.18 11.72
CA GLY A 24 -5.29 19.54 11.18
C GLY A 24 -3.99 20.23 11.57
N ASP A 25 -3.68 20.24 12.87
CA ASP A 25 -2.36 20.61 13.39
C ASP A 25 -1.62 19.37 13.91
N ARG A 26 -0.43 19.12 13.37
CA ARG A 26 0.28 17.85 13.53
C ARG A 26 1.78 18.03 13.56
N TYR A 27 2.23 19.24 13.90
CA TYR A 27 3.63 19.66 13.82
C TYR A 27 4.34 19.63 15.18
N GLY A 28 3.71 19.08 16.22
CA GLY A 28 4.31 18.94 17.55
C GLY A 28 4.52 20.28 18.25
N ASN A 29 3.52 21.14 18.14
CA ASN A 29 3.45 22.52 18.61
C ASN A 29 2.30 22.65 19.63
N ASP A 30 1.95 23.87 20.03
CA ASP A 30 0.74 24.24 20.80
C ASP A 30 0.24 25.51 20.13
N ALA A 31 -0.41 25.38 18.97
CA ALA A 31 -0.67 26.53 18.10
C ALA A 31 -1.81 27.40 18.60
N ASP A 32 -2.82 26.79 19.19
CA ASP A 32 -3.99 27.47 19.73
C ASP A 32 -3.79 27.94 21.19
N ARG A 33 -2.68 27.53 21.83
CA ARG A 33 -2.23 27.93 23.16
C ARG A 33 -3.12 27.41 24.28
N ASP A 34 -3.68 26.22 24.11
CA ASP A 34 -4.46 25.53 25.13
C ASP A 34 -3.59 24.68 26.08
N GLY A 35 -2.28 24.56 25.78
CA GLY A 35 -1.31 23.83 26.57
C GLY A 35 -1.19 22.35 26.20
N LEU A 36 -1.85 21.91 25.13
CA LEU A 36 -1.73 20.58 24.55
C LEU A 36 -0.76 20.61 23.36
N ILE A 37 -0.14 19.46 23.07
CA ILE A 37 0.81 19.32 21.97
C ILE A 37 0.23 18.50 20.84
N GLU A 38 0.06 19.07 19.64
CA GLU A 38 -0.72 18.42 18.59
C GLU A 38 0.10 17.44 17.73
N TYR A 39 -0.42 16.21 17.65
CA TYR A 39 0.11 15.14 16.82
C TYR A 39 -1.03 14.28 16.25
N ASP A 40 -0.80 13.63 15.11
CA ASP A 40 -1.59 12.47 14.70
C ASP A 40 -0.76 11.19 14.76
N CYS A 41 -1.35 10.06 14.36
CA CYS A 41 -0.67 8.77 14.36
C CYS A 41 0.64 8.80 13.57
N SER A 42 0.62 9.38 12.37
CA SER A 42 1.76 9.43 11.46
C SER A 42 2.81 10.49 11.84
N SER A 43 2.43 11.65 12.37
CA SER A 43 3.38 12.67 12.82
C SER A 43 4.04 12.28 14.15
N ALA A 44 3.35 11.61 15.07
CA ALA A 44 3.96 11.05 16.28
C ALA A 44 5.01 9.98 15.92
N VAL A 45 4.69 9.06 15.01
CA VAL A 45 5.65 8.05 14.53
C VAL A 45 6.80 8.70 13.76
N SER A 46 6.53 9.74 12.97
CA SER A 46 7.57 10.50 12.26
C SER A 46 8.52 11.21 13.22
N LYS A 47 7.99 11.83 14.28
CA LYS A 47 8.76 12.43 15.38
C LYS A 47 9.68 11.38 16.01
N ALA A 48 9.13 10.22 16.36
CA ALA A 48 9.88 9.12 16.96
C ALA A 48 11.00 8.59 16.07
N LEU A 49 10.78 8.51 14.76
CA LEU A 49 11.77 8.01 13.79
C LEU A 49 12.77 9.09 13.33
N GLY A 50 12.59 10.35 13.74
CA GLY A 50 13.44 11.48 13.35
C GLY A 50 13.29 11.86 11.88
N ILE A 51 12.09 11.72 11.31
CA ILE A 51 11.76 12.05 9.92
C ILE A 51 10.70 13.18 9.86
N SER A 52 10.42 13.69 8.66
CA SER A 52 9.51 14.84 8.47
C SER A 52 8.13 14.59 9.09
N LEU A 53 7.64 15.57 9.87
CA LEU A 53 6.29 15.52 10.46
C LEU A 53 5.16 15.68 9.43
N SER A 54 5.49 16.15 8.22
CA SER A 54 4.54 16.22 7.09
C SER A 54 4.20 14.87 6.47
N ASN A 55 4.85 13.79 6.94
CA ASN A 55 4.55 12.44 6.51
C ASN A 55 3.17 12.00 6.98
N ASN A 56 2.39 11.40 6.09
CA ASN A 56 1.13 10.74 6.37
C ASN A 56 1.25 9.23 6.14
N THR A 57 0.16 8.49 6.38
CA THR A 57 0.07 7.05 6.17
C THR A 57 0.56 6.59 4.79
N GLU A 58 0.27 7.32 3.72
CA GLU A 58 0.74 6.98 2.36
C GLU A 58 2.21 7.31 2.14
N SER A 59 2.64 8.53 2.50
CA SER A 59 4.03 8.92 2.25
C SER A 59 5.01 8.15 3.12
N LEU A 60 4.60 7.68 4.30
CA LEU A 60 5.40 6.77 5.14
C LEU A 60 5.73 5.45 4.45
N LYS A 61 4.81 4.88 3.66
CA LYS A 61 5.09 3.65 2.89
C LYS A 61 6.31 3.82 1.95
N SER A 62 6.49 5.03 1.43
CA SER A 62 7.63 5.39 0.55
C SER A 62 8.87 5.93 1.29
N ASN A 63 8.71 6.44 2.51
CA ASN A 63 9.77 7.13 3.25
C ASN A 63 10.45 6.24 4.30
N LEU A 64 9.75 5.23 4.84
CA LEU A 64 10.33 4.23 5.74
C LEU A 64 11.49 3.45 5.07
N PRO A 65 11.37 2.98 3.81
CA PRO A 65 12.50 2.31 3.14
C PRO A 65 13.75 3.19 3.02
N LYS A 66 13.59 4.51 2.88
CA LYS A 66 14.72 5.46 2.78
C LYS A 66 15.56 5.54 4.05
N ILE A 67 15.02 5.11 5.18
CA ILE A 67 15.72 5.07 6.47
C ILE A 67 16.06 3.64 6.93
N GLY A 68 15.95 2.65 6.04
CA GLY A 68 16.29 1.25 6.31
C GLY A 68 15.14 0.40 6.87
N TYR A 69 13.91 0.91 6.90
CA TYR A 69 12.71 0.14 7.23
C TYR A 69 12.09 -0.43 5.97
N ASN A 70 12.39 -1.69 5.67
CA ASN A 70 11.86 -2.35 4.49
C ASN A 70 10.48 -2.95 4.79
N CYS A 71 9.57 -2.87 3.82
CA CYS A 71 8.31 -3.62 3.89
C CYS A 71 8.63 -5.11 3.85
N PHE A 72 8.16 -5.87 4.83
CA PHE A 72 8.31 -7.34 4.88
C PHE A 72 6.98 -8.08 4.96
N TYR A 73 5.86 -7.36 5.11
CA TYR A 73 4.53 -7.93 5.03
C TYR A 73 3.55 -6.87 4.55
N ASP A 74 2.63 -7.25 3.66
CA ASP A 74 1.53 -6.40 3.20
C ASP A 74 0.34 -7.26 2.79
N GLY A 75 -0.72 -7.24 3.57
CA GLY A 75 -1.82 -8.17 3.41
C GLY A 75 -3.02 -7.90 4.30
N VAL A 76 -4.05 -8.74 4.13
CA VAL A 76 -5.23 -8.82 4.98
C VAL A 76 -5.32 -10.23 5.56
N ASP A 77 -5.69 -10.35 6.83
CA ASP A 77 -5.92 -11.62 7.54
C ASP A 77 -4.76 -12.63 7.54
N GLY A 78 -3.58 -12.22 7.06
CA GLY A 78 -2.37 -13.01 7.18
C GLY A 78 -1.79 -12.89 8.58
N THR A 79 -0.80 -13.73 8.86
CA THR A 79 -0.07 -13.72 10.13
C THR A 79 1.38 -13.34 9.86
N PHE A 80 1.87 -12.32 10.56
CA PHE A 80 3.28 -11.96 10.58
C PHE A 80 3.80 -12.05 12.01
N ASP A 81 5.04 -12.50 12.16
CA ASP A 81 5.71 -12.56 13.47
C ASP A 81 6.24 -11.16 13.81
N ALA A 82 5.40 -10.35 14.47
CA ALA A 82 5.75 -9.01 14.90
C ALA A 82 6.94 -9.02 15.87
N VAL A 83 7.84 -8.05 15.71
CA VAL A 83 8.95 -7.83 16.64
C VAL A 83 9.00 -6.37 17.07
N ARG A 84 9.67 -6.14 18.21
CA ARG A 84 9.94 -4.81 18.73
C ARG A 84 10.61 -3.94 17.65
N GLY A 85 10.02 -2.77 17.41
CA GLY A 85 10.47 -1.80 16.42
C GLY A 85 9.71 -1.85 15.10
N ASP A 86 8.94 -2.90 14.80
CA ASP A 86 8.14 -2.95 13.58
C ASP A 86 7.17 -1.77 13.51
N VAL A 87 7.10 -1.13 12.35
CA VAL A 87 6.14 -0.05 12.07
C VAL A 87 5.03 -0.63 11.22
N VAL A 88 3.78 -0.51 11.69
CA VAL A 88 2.61 -0.93 10.93
C VAL A 88 1.84 0.27 10.45
N ILE A 89 1.44 0.22 9.18
CA ILE A 89 0.50 1.14 8.57
C ILE A 89 -0.77 0.35 8.27
N TRP A 90 -1.88 0.77 8.88
CA TRP A 90 -3.21 0.28 8.54
C TRP A 90 -3.80 1.08 7.40
N GLY A 91 -4.62 0.39 6.60
CA GLY A 91 -5.44 1.00 5.56
C GLY A 91 -6.70 0.20 5.26
N PRO A 92 -7.54 0.71 4.35
CA PRO A 92 -8.68 -0.02 3.82
C PRO A 92 -8.31 -1.43 3.34
N ARG A 93 -9.16 -2.40 3.65
CA ARG A 93 -8.97 -3.81 3.28
C ARG A 93 -8.95 -4.05 1.76
N ASP A 94 -9.55 -3.14 1.01
CA ASP A 94 -9.60 -3.13 -0.46
C ASP A 94 -8.43 -2.36 -1.10
N GLY A 95 -7.43 -1.95 -0.32
CA GLY A 95 -6.23 -1.29 -0.82
C GLY A 95 -6.45 0.18 -1.21
N LEU A 96 -7.65 0.73 -0.98
CA LEU A 96 -7.89 2.16 -1.16
C LEU A 96 -7.02 3.00 -0.21
N SER A 97 -7.00 4.31 -0.48
CA SER A 97 -6.20 5.28 0.26
C SER A 97 -6.37 5.17 1.79
N SER A 98 -5.26 5.09 2.50
CA SER A 98 -5.16 5.17 3.96
C SER A 98 -5.14 6.60 4.49
N LEU A 99 -5.47 7.61 3.66
CA LEU A 99 -5.52 9.01 4.09
C LEU A 99 -6.74 9.30 5.00
N GLY A 100 -6.60 10.32 5.83
CA GLY A 100 -7.66 10.74 6.75
C GLY A 100 -8.00 9.65 7.77
N ALA A 101 -9.29 9.45 8.03
CA ALA A 101 -9.76 8.49 9.04
C ALA A 101 -9.58 7.01 8.65
N PHE A 102 -9.11 6.71 7.44
CA PHE A 102 -9.02 5.36 6.91
C PHE A 102 -7.68 4.67 7.14
N GLY A 103 -6.68 5.39 7.66
CA GLY A 103 -5.39 4.81 7.98
C GLY A 103 -4.94 5.11 9.39
N HIS A 104 -3.96 4.33 9.82
CA HIS A 104 -3.39 4.45 11.15
C HIS A 104 -1.95 3.97 11.16
N VAL A 105 -1.11 4.51 12.05
CA VAL A 105 0.31 4.16 12.13
C VAL A 105 0.69 3.81 13.56
N LEU A 106 1.38 2.69 13.74
CA LEU A 106 1.74 2.15 15.05
C LEU A 106 3.18 1.63 15.06
N ILE A 107 3.84 1.65 16.22
CA ILE A 107 5.14 1.01 16.43
C ILE A 107 4.99 -0.13 17.45
N PHE A 108 5.45 -1.33 17.11
CA PHE A 108 5.53 -2.44 18.06
C PHE A 108 6.57 -2.16 19.14
N VAL A 109 6.16 -2.21 20.40
CA VAL A 109 7.08 -2.14 21.55
C VAL A 109 7.56 -3.53 21.97
N ASP A 110 6.85 -4.59 21.58
CA ASP A 110 7.25 -5.98 21.72
C ASP A 110 6.52 -6.82 20.64
N GLY A 111 6.45 -8.14 20.78
CA GLY A 111 5.77 -9.00 19.80
C GLY A 111 4.23 -8.98 19.85
N SER A 112 3.61 -8.19 20.72
CA SER A 112 2.14 -8.17 20.89
C SER A 112 1.57 -6.79 21.19
N ASN A 113 2.36 -5.85 21.68
CA ASN A 113 1.92 -4.51 22.04
C ASN A 113 2.45 -3.45 21.09
N VAL A 114 1.62 -2.45 20.83
CA VAL A 114 1.95 -1.29 19.99
C VAL A 114 1.75 0.02 20.74
N ILE A 115 2.63 0.99 20.47
CA ILE A 115 2.50 2.38 20.92
C ILE A 115 2.14 3.28 19.73
N HIS A 116 1.15 4.16 19.92
CA HIS A 116 0.59 4.99 18.85
C HIS A 116 -0.16 6.20 19.41
N CYS A 117 -0.21 7.29 18.64
CA CYS A 117 -1.09 8.44 18.91
C CYS A 117 -2.45 8.18 18.25
N ASN A 118 -3.56 8.26 18.99
CA ASN A 118 -4.88 7.92 18.47
C ASN A 118 -6.00 8.82 18.97
N TYR A 119 -7.00 8.98 18.11
CA TYR A 119 -8.21 9.73 18.38
C TYR A 119 -8.99 9.22 19.60
N GLY A 120 -9.12 7.90 19.73
CA GLY A 120 -9.98 7.29 20.76
C GLY A 120 -9.53 7.57 22.20
N SER A 121 -8.24 7.79 22.42
CA SER A 121 -7.65 8.11 23.74
C SER A 121 -7.20 9.56 23.84
N ASP A 122 -7.38 10.34 22.76
CA ASP A 122 -6.89 11.69 22.61
C ASP A 122 -5.42 11.87 23.06
N GLY A 123 -4.53 11.07 22.47
CA GLY A 123 -3.11 11.08 22.85
C GLY A 123 -2.40 9.76 22.54
N VAL A 124 -1.29 9.51 23.24
CA VAL A 124 -0.43 8.33 23.00
C VAL A 124 -0.68 7.20 23.99
N THR A 125 -1.06 6.03 23.49
CA THR A 125 -1.33 4.84 24.32
C THR A 125 -0.54 3.62 23.86
N VAL A 126 -0.38 2.65 24.77
CA VAL A 126 0.09 1.31 24.46
C VAL A 126 -1.09 0.36 24.54
N ASN A 127 -1.29 -0.45 23.50
CA ASN A 127 -2.39 -1.41 23.43
C ASN A 127 -1.91 -2.76 22.88
N ASP A 128 -2.62 -3.82 23.24
CA ASP A 128 -2.49 -5.11 22.57
C ASP A 128 -2.90 -4.96 21.09
N TYR A 129 -2.01 -5.36 20.18
CA TYR A 129 -2.17 -5.17 18.75
C TYR A 129 -3.34 -5.98 18.20
N ASN A 130 -3.45 -7.25 18.58
CA ASN A 130 -4.48 -8.15 18.05
C ASN A 130 -5.88 -7.72 18.48
N TYR A 131 -6.02 -7.27 19.73
CA TYR A 131 -7.26 -6.68 20.23
C TYR A 131 -7.60 -5.40 19.46
N LEU A 132 -6.64 -4.47 19.34
CA LEU A 132 -6.85 -3.20 18.64
C LEU A 132 -7.21 -3.43 17.17
N TRP A 133 -6.52 -4.33 16.47
CA TRP A 133 -6.77 -4.68 15.07
C TRP A 133 -8.19 -5.25 14.87
N ARG A 134 -8.63 -6.16 15.74
CA ARG A 134 -9.98 -6.75 15.68
C ARG A 134 -11.08 -5.73 15.87
N ILE A 135 -10.95 -4.84 16.86
CA ILE A 135 -11.99 -3.83 17.13
C ILE A 135 -12.05 -2.74 16.07
N ASN A 136 -10.99 -2.56 15.27
CA ASN A 136 -10.94 -1.62 14.14
C ASN A 136 -11.38 -2.27 12.81
N GLY A 137 -12.02 -3.44 12.84
CA GLY A 137 -12.56 -4.09 11.64
C GLY A 137 -11.51 -4.81 10.80
N CYS A 138 -10.40 -5.22 11.43
CA CYS A 138 -9.33 -5.98 10.79
C CYS A 138 -8.76 -5.27 9.54
N PRO A 139 -8.26 -4.03 9.64
CA PRO A 139 -7.75 -3.29 8.48
C PRO A 139 -6.60 -4.04 7.79
N ARG A 140 -6.30 -3.70 6.52
CA ARG A 140 -5.09 -4.17 5.83
C ARG A 140 -3.86 -3.72 6.60
N GLU A 141 -2.85 -4.56 6.69
CA GLU A 141 -1.62 -4.26 7.42
C GLU A 141 -0.44 -4.25 6.45
N THR A 142 0.27 -3.11 6.39
CA THR A 142 1.57 -2.98 5.72
C THR A 142 2.63 -2.78 6.79
N VAL A 143 3.54 -3.74 6.94
CA VAL A 143 4.47 -3.85 8.07
C VAL A 143 5.90 -3.66 7.57
N PHE A 144 6.59 -2.73 8.23
CA PHE A 144 7.96 -2.34 7.93
C PHE A 144 8.90 -2.69 9.08
N ARG A 145 10.06 -3.25 8.76
CA ARG A 145 11.07 -3.67 9.73
C ARG A 145 12.45 -3.14 9.37
N GLU A 146 13.16 -2.65 10.37
CA GLU A 146 14.54 -2.18 10.20
C GLU A 146 15.44 -3.34 9.74
N ASN A 147 16.14 -3.16 8.62
CA ASN A 147 17.04 -4.14 8.01
C ASN A 147 16.41 -5.51 7.70
N ALA A 148 15.08 -5.62 7.60
CA ALA A 148 14.48 -6.83 7.06
C ALA A 148 14.89 -7.03 5.60
N ASP A 149 15.05 -8.28 5.19
CA ASP A 149 14.93 -8.61 3.77
C ASP A 149 13.54 -8.12 3.35
N ALA A 150 13.52 -7.16 2.43
CA ALA A 150 12.26 -6.72 1.87
C ALA A 150 11.53 -7.97 1.36
N ILE A 151 10.22 -8.08 1.58
CA ILE A 151 9.47 -8.97 0.69
C ILE A 151 9.82 -8.56 -0.74
N ASN A 152 9.91 -9.53 -1.65
CA ASN A 152 9.98 -9.25 -3.09
C ASN A 152 8.66 -8.57 -3.53
N GLN A 153 8.43 -7.38 -3.02
CA GLN A 153 7.67 -6.31 -3.63
C GLN A 153 8.73 -5.48 -4.31
N GLU A 154 8.83 -5.65 -5.63
CA GLU A 154 9.64 -4.76 -6.45
C GLU A 154 9.38 -3.30 -6.01
N PRO A 155 10.43 -2.48 -5.84
CA PRO A 155 10.28 -1.10 -5.43
C PRO A 155 9.31 -0.42 -6.39
N LYS A 156 8.17 0.06 -5.90
CA LYS A 156 7.18 0.79 -6.71
C LYS A 156 7.88 2.04 -7.27
N PRO A 157 8.24 2.09 -8.56
CA PRO A 157 8.88 3.26 -9.14
C PRO A 157 7.82 4.36 -9.20
N SER A 158 8.21 5.62 -9.03
CA SER A 158 7.38 6.72 -9.50
C SER A 158 7.38 6.69 -11.03
N GLY A 159 6.53 5.85 -11.60
CA GLY A 159 6.45 5.49 -13.01
C GLY A 159 5.36 4.43 -13.15
N ARG A 160 4.63 4.45 -14.26
CA ARG A 160 3.51 3.53 -14.51
C ARG A 160 3.90 2.08 -14.17
N LYS A 161 3.01 1.32 -13.54
CA LYS A 161 3.23 -0.09 -13.19
C LYS A 161 3.45 -0.90 -14.46
N ILE A 162 4.57 -1.60 -14.52
CA ILE A 162 4.99 -2.39 -15.67
C ILE A 162 4.56 -3.84 -15.45
N TYR A 163 3.97 -4.43 -16.48
CA TYR A 163 3.50 -5.81 -16.49
C TYR A 163 4.24 -6.61 -17.56
N GLN A 164 4.23 -7.94 -17.43
CA GLN A 164 4.86 -8.84 -18.38
C GLN A 164 3.81 -9.62 -19.17
N VAL A 165 4.05 -9.79 -20.47
CA VAL A 165 3.30 -10.71 -21.33
C VAL A 165 3.80 -12.13 -21.08
N ASN A 166 3.05 -12.92 -20.33
CA ASN A 166 3.37 -14.32 -20.02
C ASN A 166 2.87 -15.29 -21.09
N ALA A 167 1.76 -14.97 -21.75
CA ALA A 167 1.28 -15.67 -22.93
C ALA A 167 0.53 -14.70 -23.86
N MET A 168 0.35 -15.08 -25.12
CA MET A 168 -0.35 -14.30 -26.13
C MET A 168 -1.10 -15.22 -27.09
N GLU A 169 -2.35 -14.89 -27.40
CA GLU A 169 -3.20 -15.70 -28.27
C GLU A 169 -4.19 -14.81 -29.04
N PHE A 170 -4.61 -15.26 -30.23
CA PHE A 170 -5.63 -14.59 -31.03
C PHE A 170 -6.99 -15.20 -30.73
N VAL A 171 -7.83 -14.49 -29.98
CA VAL A 171 -9.11 -15.00 -29.47
C VAL A 171 -10.21 -13.97 -29.77
N ASN A 172 -11.33 -14.43 -30.33
CA ASN A 172 -12.48 -13.61 -30.71
C ASN A 172 -12.16 -12.44 -31.65
N GLY A 173 -11.19 -12.60 -32.54
CA GLY A 173 -10.85 -11.59 -33.55
C GLY A 173 -9.88 -10.50 -33.07
N ILE A 174 -9.40 -10.59 -31.83
CA ILE A 174 -8.42 -9.67 -31.24
C ILE A 174 -7.20 -10.43 -30.73
N TRP A 175 -6.04 -9.79 -30.78
CA TRP A 175 -4.84 -10.28 -30.11
C TRP A 175 -4.91 -9.94 -28.64
N GLN A 176 -4.79 -10.95 -27.79
CA GLN A 176 -4.87 -10.82 -26.34
C GLN A 176 -3.61 -11.33 -25.67
N VAL A 177 -3.28 -10.76 -24.52
CA VAL A 177 -2.17 -11.17 -23.67
C VAL A 177 -2.66 -11.66 -22.32
N LYS A 178 -1.90 -12.61 -21.77
CA LYS A 178 -1.99 -13.07 -20.39
C LYS A 178 -0.87 -12.42 -19.59
N CYS A 179 -1.21 -11.89 -18.42
CA CYS A 179 -0.25 -11.50 -17.39
C CYS A 179 -0.52 -12.31 -16.13
N ASP A 180 0.43 -13.15 -15.72
CA ASP A 180 0.30 -14.04 -14.56
C ASP A 180 0.14 -13.25 -13.25
N TYR A 181 0.69 -12.04 -13.19
CA TYR A 181 0.50 -11.14 -12.04
C TYR A 181 -0.95 -10.66 -11.91
N LEU A 182 -1.61 -10.35 -13.04
CA LEU A 182 -2.99 -9.85 -13.06
C LEU A 182 -4.02 -10.98 -13.13
N CYS A 183 -3.62 -12.20 -13.44
CA CYS A 183 -4.51 -13.35 -13.40
C CYS A 183 -3.70 -14.60 -12.96
N PRO A 184 -3.46 -14.71 -11.64
CA PRO A 184 -2.59 -15.74 -11.09
C PRO A 184 -3.20 -17.15 -11.10
N VAL A 185 -4.53 -17.24 -11.21
CA VAL A 185 -5.29 -18.49 -11.17
C VAL A 185 -6.44 -18.45 -12.17
N GLU A 186 -6.85 -19.63 -12.63
CA GLU A 186 -8.09 -19.84 -13.42
C GLU A 186 -8.25 -18.91 -14.63
N PHE A 187 -7.14 -18.55 -15.28
CA PHE A 187 -7.16 -17.67 -16.44
C PHE A 187 -8.05 -18.18 -17.57
N ASN A 188 -8.93 -17.31 -18.05
CA ASN A 188 -9.76 -17.50 -19.22
C ASN A 188 -9.56 -16.33 -20.20
N TRP A 189 -9.28 -16.63 -21.48
CA TRP A 189 -9.11 -15.60 -22.50
C TRP A 189 -10.34 -14.70 -22.69
N ASN A 190 -11.55 -15.21 -22.48
CA ASN A 190 -12.76 -14.41 -22.62
C ASN A 190 -12.99 -13.44 -21.46
N ASP A 191 -12.51 -13.79 -20.26
CA ASP A 191 -12.81 -13.04 -19.04
C ASP A 191 -11.61 -12.22 -18.54
N ASN A 192 -10.38 -12.66 -18.83
CA ASN A 192 -9.14 -12.10 -18.27
C ASN A 192 -8.14 -11.66 -19.33
N GLY A 193 -8.36 -12.01 -20.60
CA GLY A 193 -7.46 -11.65 -21.69
C GLY A 193 -7.41 -10.13 -21.88
N ILE A 194 -6.20 -9.59 -22.00
CA ILE A 194 -5.99 -8.15 -22.17
C ILE A 194 -5.71 -7.89 -23.64
N CYS A 195 -6.51 -7.07 -24.31
CA CYS A 195 -6.29 -6.75 -25.72
C CYS A 195 -4.99 -5.96 -25.90
N VAL A 196 -4.20 -6.33 -26.91
CA VAL A 196 -2.94 -5.64 -27.26
C VAL A 196 -3.20 -4.17 -27.63
N GLY A 197 -4.37 -3.83 -28.17
CA GLY A 197 -4.73 -2.45 -28.54
C GLY A 197 -4.98 -1.50 -27.35
N ASP A 198 -5.13 -2.03 -26.13
CA ASP A 198 -5.40 -1.24 -24.92
C ASP A 198 -4.15 -1.01 -24.05
N ILE A 199 -3.01 -1.55 -24.45
CA ILE A 199 -1.74 -1.50 -23.72
C ILE A 199 -0.64 -0.85 -24.58
N ASP A 200 0.30 -0.18 -23.92
CA ASP A 200 1.50 0.33 -24.58
C ASP A 200 2.69 -0.59 -24.25
N ILE A 201 3.43 -1.03 -25.27
CA ILE A 201 4.61 -1.88 -25.08
C ILE A 201 5.80 -1.02 -24.66
N VAL A 202 6.53 -1.48 -23.65
CA VAL A 202 7.66 -0.78 -23.04
C VAL A 202 8.88 -1.67 -22.88
N ASP A 203 10.03 -1.05 -22.65
CA ASP A 203 11.22 -1.73 -22.14
C ASP A 203 11.06 -2.07 -20.64
N LYS A 204 12.01 -2.82 -20.08
CA LYS A 204 12.03 -3.19 -18.65
C LYS A 204 12.06 -2.00 -17.68
N ASN A 205 12.35 -0.79 -18.17
CA ASN A 205 12.40 0.44 -17.37
C ASN A 205 11.14 1.30 -17.55
N GLY A 206 10.18 0.88 -18.39
CA GLY A 206 8.92 1.57 -18.63
C GLY A 206 8.95 2.59 -19.78
N ASN A 207 10.01 2.60 -20.59
CA ASN A 207 10.07 3.47 -21.78
C ASN A 207 9.35 2.83 -22.96
N LEU A 208 8.52 3.58 -23.68
CA LEU A 208 7.84 3.11 -24.88
C LEU A 208 8.84 2.60 -25.93
N ILE A 209 8.57 1.43 -26.50
CA ILE A 209 9.34 0.92 -27.65
C ILE A 209 8.75 1.47 -28.97
N ALA A 210 9.58 1.78 -29.96
CA ALA A 210 9.12 2.53 -31.13
C ALA A 210 8.21 1.74 -32.09
N ASP A 211 8.37 0.42 -32.17
CA ASP A 211 7.62 -0.45 -33.07
C ASP A 211 6.31 -0.98 -32.48
N GLN A 212 6.13 -0.84 -31.16
CA GLN A 212 5.00 -1.37 -30.39
C GLN A 212 4.71 -2.86 -30.70
N GLU A 213 5.74 -3.64 -31.04
CA GLU A 213 5.58 -5.06 -31.34
C GLU A 213 5.37 -5.85 -30.05
N CYS A 214 4.16 -6.42 -29.89
CA CYS A 214 3.83 -7.28 -28.77
C CYS A 214 4.22 -8.74 -29.04
N LYS A 215 4.93 -9.37 -28.10
CA LYS A 215 5.28 -10.79 -28.10
C LYS A 215 5.36 -11.32 -26.68
N VAL A 216 5.33 -12.65 -26.55
CA VAL A 216 5.58 -13.29 -25.25
C VAL A 216 6.95 -12.87 -24.71
N GLY A 217 6.98 -12.44 -23.46
CA GLY A 217 8.16 -11.87 -22.80
C GLY A 217 8.29 -10.35 -22.93
N SER A 218 7.48 -9.66 -23.75
CA SER A 218 7.42 -8.19 -23.77
C SER A 218 6.93 -7.63 -22.42
N TYR A 219 7.28 -6.37 -22.15
CA TYR A 219 6.75 -5.61 -21.03
C TYR A 219 5.72 -4.60 -21.55
N PHE A 220 4.71 -4.31 -20.74
CA PHE A 220 3.66 -3.37 -21.12
C PHE A 220 3.18 -2.55 -19.93
N VAL A 221 2.53 -1.43 -20.24
CA VAL A 221 1.76 -0.62 -19.29
C VAL A 221 0.34 -0.44 -19.83
N PHE A 222 -0.63 -0.23 -18.95
CA PHE A 222 -1.97 0.13 -19.40
C PHE A 222 -2.00 1.57 -19.90
N ASN A 223 -2.65 1.80 -21.03
CA ASN A 223 -2.92 3.14 -21.51
C ASN A 223 -4.13 3.73 -20.76
N PRO A 224 -3.97 4.79 -19.95
CA PRO A 224 -5.04 5.30 -19.10
C PRO A 224 -6.25 5.83 -19.88
N ASP A 225 -6.03 6.26 -21.13
CA ASP A 225 -7.07 6.77 -22.04
C ASP A 225 -7.90 5.64 -22.66
N LYS A 226 -7.40 4.40 -22.59
CA LYS A 226 -8.08 3.18 -23.08
C LYS A 226 -8.92 2.49 -22.01
N ILE A 227 -8.84 2.93 -20.74
CA ILE A 227 -9.67 2.41 -19.64
C ILE A 227 -10.94 3.26 -19.53
N LEU A 228 -12.03 2.76 -20.11
CA LEU A 228 -13.32 3.44 -20.19
C LEU A 228 -14.06 3.45 -18.85
N SER A 229 -14.02 2.34 -18.11
CA SER A 229 -14.64 2.25 -16.80
C SER A 229 -13.92 1.29 -15.86
N ASP A 230 -14.09 1.59 -14.57
CA ASP A 230 -13.75 0.73 -13.45
C ASP A 230 -15.08 0.30 -12.84
N ASN A 231 -15.49 -0.95 -13.09
CA ASN A 231 -16.83 -1.45 -12.82
C ASN A 231 -16.99 -2.02 -11.39
N GLY A 232 -16.00 -1.77 -10.52
CA GLY A 232 -15.95 -2.37 -9.19
C GLY A 232 -15.34 -3.76 -9.20
N GLY A 233 -15.23 -4.36 -8.01
CA GLY A 233 -14.58 -5.65 -7.84
C GLY A 233 -14.99 -6.35 -6.55
N ALA A 234 -14.64 -7.62 -6.47
CA ALA A 234 -14.93 -8.48 -5.33
C ALA A 234 -13.87 -9.58 -5.20
N TYR A 235 -13.76 -10.14 -3.99
CA TYR A 235 -13.01 -11.37 -3.81
C TYR A 235 -13.69 -12.51 -4.58
N GLY A 236 -12.88 -13.30 -5.29
CA GLY A 236 -13.36 -14.37 -6.15
C GLY A 236 -12.41 -15.56 -6.15
N THR A 237 -12.21 -16.15 -7.32
CA THR A 237 -11.47 -17.39 -7.50
C THR A 237 -10.03 -17.30 -6.98
N GLY A 238 -9.56 -18.39 -6.38
CA GLY A 238 -8.27 -18.50 -5.69
C GLY A 238 -8.02 -17.52 -4.54
N GLY A 239 -9.06 -16.86 -4.02
CA GLY A 239 -8.93 -15.90 -2.92
C GLY A 239 -8.36 -14.53 -3.33
N TYR A 240 -8.25 -14.28 -4.64
CA TYR A 240 -7.80 -13.00 -5.18
C TYR A 240 -8.95 -12.00 -5.23
N TYR A 241 -8.62 -10.72 -5.10
CA TYR A 241 -9.54 -9.63 -5.36
C TYR A 241 -9.54 -9.35 -6.87
N TRP A 242 -10.70 -9.52 -7.50
CA TRP A 242 -10.87 -9.33 -8.94
C TRP A 242 -11.63 -8.04 -9.20
N ARG A 243 -11.07 -7.21 -10.07
CA ARG A 243 -11.65 -5.95 -10.51
C ARG A 243 -12.01 -6.06 -11.99
N ASN A 244 -13.21 -5.63 -12.34
CA ASN A 244 -13.65 -5.60 -13.73
C ASN A 244 -13.40 -4.21 -14.31
N PHE A 245 -12.75 -4.16 -15.47
CA PHE A 245 -12.57 -2.93 -16.24
C PHE A 245 -13.18 -3.11 -17.62
N THR A 246 -13.72 -2.03 -18.17
CA THR A 246 -14.04 -1.97 -19.59
C THR A 246 -12.94 -1.18 -20.30
N PHE A 247 -12.29 -1.81 -21.27
CA PHE A 247 -11.29 -1.21 -22.14
C PHE A 247 -11.88 -0.86 -23.50
N ALA A 248 -11.22 0.05 -24.23
CA ALA A 248 -11.73 0.62 -25.46
C ALA A 248 -11.79 -0.39 -26.62
N GLU A 249 -10.82 -1.29 -26.73
CA GLU A 249 -10.71 -2.24 -27.84
C GLU A 249 -11.05 -3.67 -27.42
N GLY A 250 -10.59 -4.10 -26.25
CA GLY A 250 -10.77 -5.45 -25.72
C GLY A 250 -12.11 -5.70 -25.04
N GLY A 251 -12.83 -4.65 -24.66
CA GLY A 251 -14.06 -4.77 -23.87
C GLY A 251 -13.75 -5.07 -22.40
N GLU A 252 -14.55 -5.93 -21.77
CA GLU A 252 -14.41 -6.22 -20.34
C GLU A 252 -13.31 -7.22 -20.04
N ALA A 253 -12.51 -6.94 -19.00
CA ALA A 253 -11.59 -7.92 -18.44
C ALA A 253 -11.54 -7.83 -16.91
N TRP A 254 -11.50 -9.00 -16.29
CA TRP A 254 -11.32 -9.22 -14.86
C TRP A 254 -9.84 -9.39 -14.55
N LEU A 255 -9.30 -8.46 -13.77
CA LEU A 255 -7.89 -8.42 -13.41
C LEU A 255 -7.75 -8.37 -11.89
N SER A 256 -6.75 -9.08 -11.37
CA SER A 256 -6.37 -9.06 -9.97
C SER A 256 -5.61 -7.78 -9.65
N THR A 257 -6.35 -6.71 -9.38
CA THR A 257 -5.87 -5.37 -9.03
C THR A 257 -6.94 -4.68 -8.19
N TRP A 258 -6.58 -3.66 -7.40
CA TRP A 258 -7.53 -3.04 -6.46
C TRP A 258 -8.48 -2.04 -7.11
N ASP A 259 -7.95 -1.18 -7.97
CA ASP A 259 -8.69 -0.14 -8.68
C ASP A 259 -7.88 0.34 -9.90
N LYS A 260 -8.43 1.31 -10.66
CA LYS A 260 -7.71 1.93 -11.78
C LYS A 260 -6.34 2.51 -11.41
N LYS A 261 -6.15 3.01 -10.19
CA LYS A 261 -4.85 3.59 -9.76
C LYS A 261 -3.83 2.50 -9.52
N ASP A 262 -4.19 1.41 -8.84
CA ASP A 262 -3.29 0.28 -8.67
C ASP A 262 -2.95 -0.42 -9.99
N LEU A 263 -3.90 -0.43 -10.94
CA LEU A 263 -3.63 -0.94 -12.28
C LEU A 263 -2.57 -0.09 -13.01
N LEU A 264 -2.58 1.24 -12.82
CA LEU A 264 -1.71 2.17 -13.53
C LEU A 264 -0.36 2.44 -12.85
N GLY A 265 -0.25 2.21 -11.54
CA GLY A 265 0.97 2.50 -10.75
C GLY A 265 0.87 3.77 -9.93
#